data_AF-A0A3M6C7E5-F1
#
_entry.id   AF-A0A3M6C7E5-F1
#
_cell.length_a   1.000
_cell.length_b   1.000
_cell.length_c   1.000
_cell.angle_alpha   90.00
_cell.angle_beta   90.00
_cell.angle_gamma   90.00
#
_symmetry.space_group_name_H-M   'P 1'
#
loop_
_entity.id
_entity.type
_entity.pdbx_description
1 polymer ?
#
loop_
_entity_poly.entity_id
_entity_poly.type
_entity_poly.pdbx_seq_one_letter_code
_entity_poly.pdbx_strand_id
1 'polypeptide(L)'
;MPENLERRRAASGASRPARCTTQNHSGSRQQGLGRTPRQAQWGLKMSKLTKAARDRDCQIRYPGCSSEPSTTVLAHYRLAGTCGMGLKPNDLQAAWACAYCHDIADGRLRAPAVLSREEIRLFHAEGVMRTQDALIREGKVSP
;
A
#
# COMPACT_ATOMS: atom_id res chain seq x y z
N MET A 1 -52.39 18.92 12.70
CA MET A 1 -53.13 18.89 13.98
C MET A 1 -54.29 17.91 13.83
N PRO A 2 -54.45 16.93 14.72
CA PRO A 2 -53.44 16.33 15.61
C PRO A 2 -52.50 15.46 14.72
N GLU A 3 -52.12 14.17 14.86
CA GLU A 3 -52.17 13.08 15.88
C GLU A 3 -50.82 12.31 15.80
N ASN A 4 -50.27 11.60 16.79
CA ASN A 4 -50.63 11.21 18.18
C ASN A 4 -51.31 9.85 18.45
N LEU A 5 -50.57 8.74 18.26
CA LEU A 5 -50.61 7.57 19.18
C LEU A 5 -49.28 6.78 19.02
N GLU A 6 -48.32 6.72 19.95
CA GLU A 6 -48.26 6.16 21.32
C GLU A 6 -48.32 4.62 21.47
N ARG A 7 -47.42 4.08 22.34
CA ARG A 7 -47.45 2.77 23.05
C ARG A 7 -47.16 1.51 22.19
N ARG A 8 -46.65 0.37 22.72
CA ARG A 8 -46.25 -0.13 24.07
C ARG A 8 -44.90 -0.89 23.94
N ARG A 9 -43.90 -0.70 24.82
CA ARG A 9 -43.58 -1.45 26.08
C ARG A 9 -43.36 -2.98 25.97
N ALA A 10 -42.16 -3.45 26.35
CA ALA A 10 -41.83 -4.58 27.28
C ALA A 10 -40.42 -5.16 26.99
N ALA A 11 -39.72 -5.89 27.87
CA ALA A 11 -39.59 -5.92 29.34
C ALA A 11 -38.43 -6.88 29.74
N SER A 12 -38.04 -6.90 31.03
CA SER A 12 -37.09 -7.81 31.71
C SER A 12 -35.61 -7.85 31.22
N GLY A 13 -34.62 -8.27 32.02
CA GLY A 13 -34.62 -8.45 33.48
C GLY A 13 -33.97 -9.76 33.99
N ALA A 14 -32.67 -9.72 34.30
CA ALA A 14 -31.95 -10.76 35.06
C ALA A 14 -30.75 -10.09 35.79
N SER A 15 -30.79 -9.87 37.11
CA SER A 15 -30.47 -10.83 38.20
C SER A 15 -29.01 -11.31 38.21
N ARG A 16 -28.22 -10.78 39.16
CA ARG A 16 -26.82 -11.16 39.41
C ARG A 16 -26.76 -12.44 40.27
N PRO A 17 -26.04 -13.50 39.87
CA PRO A 17 -25.73 -14.63 40.75
C PRO A 17 -24.49 -14.39 41.63
N ALA A 18 -24.26 -15.31 42.57
CA ALA A 18 -23.40 -15.15 43.74
C ALA A 18 -21.88 -15.17 43.49
N ARG A 19 -21.14 -14.67 44.49
CA ARG A 19 -19.69 -14.78 44.62
C ARG A 19 -19.34 -16.20 45.12
N CYS A 20 -18.65 -17.01 44.32
CA CYS A 20 -18.12 -18.30 44.76
C CYS A 20 -16.73 -18.13 45.40
N THR A 21 -16.38 -18.97 46.37
CA THR A 21 -15.15 -18.88 47.17
C THR A 21 -14.32 -20.16 47.09
N THR A 22 -12.99 -20.00 46.97
CA THR A 22 -11.93 -21.04 47.05
C THR A 22 -12.04 -22.13 45.95
N GLN A 23 -10.99 -22.86 45.56
CA GLN A 23 -9.72 -23.21 46.22
C GLN A 23 -8.51 -23.11 45.26
N ASN A 24 -7.28 -23.13 45.81
CA ASN A 24 -6.06 -23.26 45.02
C ASN A 24 -5.87 -24.73 44.60
N HIS A 25 -5.67 -24.98 43.30
CA HIS A 25 -5.11 -26.24 42.82
C HIS A 25 -3.73 -26.03 42.19
N SER A 26 -2.78 -26.85 42.61
CA SER A 26 -1.37 -26.78 42.23
C SER A 26 -1.11 -27.41 40.87
N GLY A 27 -0.36 -26.69 40.04
CA GLY A 27 0.54 -27.29 39.04
C GLY A 27 -0.10 -27.81 37.74
N SER A 28 0.03 -27.02 36.68
CA SER A 28 0.81 -27.51 35.54
C SER A 28 1.63 -26.37 34.94
N ARG A 29 2.94 -26.58 34.77
CA ARG A 29 3.87 -25.56 34.24
C ARG A 29 3.82 -25.57 32.70
N GLN A 30 2.62 -25.37 32.14
CA GLN A 30 2.42 -25.36 30.70
C GLN A 30 3.20 -24.20 30.09
N GLN A 31 4.12 -24.56 29.21
CA GLN A 31 5.12 -23.65 28.68
C GLN A 31 4.42 -22.64 27.78
N GLY A 32 4.75 -21.37 27.93
CA GLY A 32 4.09 -20.31 27.17
C GLY A 32 4.30 -20.52 25.68
N LEU A 33 3.24 -20.91 24.97
CA LEU A 33 3.21 -20.89 23.50
C LEU A 33 3.64 -19.50 23.06
N GLY A 34 4.84 -19.43 22.49
CA GLY A 34 5.50 -18.17 22.18
C GLY A 34 4.58 -17.33 21.31
N ARG A 35 4.08 -16.22 21.88
CA ARG A 35 3.33 -15.23 21.10
C ARG A 35 4.27 -14.73 20.02
N THR A 36 4.11 -15.26 18.81
CA THR A 36 4.89 -14.84 17.64
C THR A 36 4.89 -13.32 17.58
N PRO A 37 6.03 -12.68 17.28
CA PRO A 37 6.13 -11.23 17.35
C PRO A 37 5.25 -10.59 16.28
N ARG A 38 3.97 -10.36 16.64
CA ARG A 38 3.01 -9.45 16.01
C ARG A 38 3.42 -7.99 16.31
N GLN A 39 4.73 -7.76 16.33
CA GLN A 39 5.40 -6.55 16.78
C GLN A 39 5.69 -5.69 15.56
N ALA A 40 4.94 -4.58 15.47
CA ALA A 40 5.38 -3.32 14.86
C ALA A 40 6.24 -3.41 13.58
N GLN A 41 5.66 -3.82 12.44
CA GLN A 41 6.20 -3.44 11.12
C GLN A 41 5.60 -2.13 10.57
N TRP A 42 5.37 -1.14 11.44
CA TRP A 42 5.00 0.22 11.06
C TRP A 42 6.21 1.13 10.77
N GLY A 43 7.44 0.61 10.95
CA GLY A 43 8.61 1.23 10.35
C GLY A 43 8.59 1.09 8.82
N LEU A 44 8.87 2.17 8.08
CA LEU A 44 8.87 2.20 6.61
C LEU A 44 9.95 1.27 6.03
N LYS A 45 9.61 0.00 5.88
CA LYS A 45 10.51 -1.05 5.37
C LYS A 45 10.61 -0.98 3.85
N MET A 46 11.34 0.03 3.35
CA MET A 46 11.67 0.23 1.94
C MET A 46 12.12 -1.10 1.31
N SER A 47 11.37 -1.57 0.31
CA SER A 47 11.54 -2.93 -0.19
C SER A 47 12.82 -3.10 -0.99
N LYS A 48 13.19 -4.36 -1.29
CA LYS A 48 14.33 -4.66 -2.15
C LYS A 48 14.22 -3.94 -3.50
N LEU A 49 13.01 -3.84 -4.05
CA LEU A 49 12.71 -3.16 -5.31
C LEU A 49 12.79 -1.63 -5.18
N THR A 50 12.29 -1.05 -4.07
CA THR A 50 12.41 0.42 -3.85
C THR A 50 13.87 0.85 -3.70
N LYS A 51 14.74 -0.02 -3.16
CA LYS A 51 16.19 0.23 -3.11
C LYS A 51 16.87 0.04 -4.48
N ALA A 52 16.40 -0.94 -5.27
CA ALA A 52 16.96 -1.25 -6.59
C ALA A 52 16.73 -0.16 -7.66
N ALA A 53 15.84 0.81 -7.40
CA ALA A 53 15.52 1.92 -8.30
C ALA A 53 16.50 3.10 -8.24
N ARG A 54 17.37 3.17 -7.21
CA ARG A 54 18.37 4.24 -7.10
C ARG A 54 19.45 4.09 -8.17
N ASP A 55 19.90 5.24 -8.68
CA ASP A 55 21.01 5.33 -9.64
C ASP A 55 20.71 4.56 -10.94
N ARG A 56 19.44 4.56 -11.37
CA ARG A 56 18.92 3.89 -12.57
C ARG A 56 18.32 4.85 -13.58
N ASP A 57 18.36 4.46 -14.84
CA ASP A 57 17.72 5.22 -15.92
C ASP A 57 16.19 5.24 -15.77
N CYS A 58 15.59 6.37 -16.13
CA CYS A 58 14.14 6.51 -16.19
C CYS A 58 13.55 5.59 -17.28
N GLN A 59 12.51 4.83 -16.94
CA GLN A 59 11.81 3.92 -17.87
C GLN A 59 10.48 4.47 -18.39
N ILE A 60 9.93 5.50 -17.72
CA ILE A 60 8.71 6.21 -18.16
C ILE A 60 9.01 7.07 -19.41
N ARG A 61 10.10 7.83 -19.40
CA ARG A 61 10.66 8.57 -20.56
C ARG A 61 9.66 9.50 -21.29
N TYR A 62 8.89 10.31 -20.56
CA TYR A 62 8.09 11.38 -21.17
C TYR A 62 8.98 12.36 -21.99
N PRO A 63 8.43 13.08 -22.98
CA PRO A 63 9.11 14.23 -23.58
C PRO A 63 9.56 15.23 -22.50
N GLY A 64 10.82 15.67 -22.55
CA GLY A 64 11.42 16.51 -21.50
C GLY A 64 12.01 15.74 -20.30
N CYS A 65 12.02 14.40 -20.32
CA CYS A 65 12.65 13.58 -19.28
C CYS A 65 14.12 13.93 -19.07
N SER A 66 14.44 14.50 -17.91
CA SER A 66 15.82 14.82 -17.48
C SER A 66 16.78 13.64 -17.53
N SER A 67 16.26 12.41 -17.41
CA SER A 67 17.00 11.14 -17.46
C SER A 67 18.11 11.00 -16.40
N GLU A 68 18.13 11.89 -15.40
CA GLU A 68 19.11 12.00 -14.33
C GLU A 68 18.98 10.84 -13.30
N PRO A 69 19.90 9.86 -13.28
CA PRO A 69 19.74 8.62 -12.51
C PRO A 69 19.74 8.82 -10.99
N SER A 70 20.42 9.86 -10.48
CA SER A 70 20.47 10.16 -9.04
C SER A 70 19.11 10.57 -8.48
N THR A 71 18.19 11.04 -9.34
CA THR A 71 16.81 11.39 -8.96
C THR A 71 15.81 10.24 -9.10
N THR A 72 16.26 9.04 -9.51
CA THR A 72 15.35 7.95 -9.85
C THR A 72 14.75 7.26 -8.63
N VAL A 73 13.42 7.18 -8.64
CA VAL A 73 12.59 6.55 -7.60
C VAL A 73 11.68 5.49 -8.21
N LEU A 74 11.15 4.60 -7.36
CA LEU A 74 10.16 3.60 -7.77
C LEU A 74 8.74 4.21 -7.70
N ALA A 75 8.23 4.65 -8.85
CA ALA A 75 6.93 5.33 -8.99
C ALA A 75 5.79 4.34 -9.27
N HIS A 76 4.94 4.09 -8.27
CA HIS A 76 3.79 3.18 -8.38
C HIS A 76 2.77 3.66 -9.42
N TYR A 77 2.35 2.76 -10.31
CA TYR A 77 1.33 3.04 -11.31
C TYR A 77 -0.07 2.98 -10.69
N ARG A 78 -0.88 4.01 -10.93
CA ARG A 78 -2.23 4.17 -10.37
C ARG A 78 -3.28 3.48 -11.25
N LEU A 79 -3.41 2.16 -11.08
CA LEU A 79 -4.43 1.30 -11.72
C LEU A 79 -5.62 1.05 -10.79
N ALA A 80 -6.84 1.07 -11.33
CA ALA A 80 -8.06 0.81 -10.56
C ALA A 80 -8.08 -0.64 -10.03
N GLY A 81 -8.60 -0.84 -8.81
CA GLY A 81 -8.64 -2.15 -8.15
C GLY A 81 -7.35 -2.56 -7.41
N THR A 82 -6.18 -2.03 -7.82
CA THR A 82 -4.88 -2.31 -7.17
C THR A 82 -4.25 -1.09 -6.48
N CYS A 83 -4.86 0.10 -6.60
CA CYS A 83 -4.50 1.31 -5.85
C CYS A 83 -5.75 1.97 -5.27
N GLY A 84 -5.58 2.74 -4.18
CA GLY A 84 -6.68 3.47 -3.54
C GLY A 84 -6.25 4.28 -2.32
N MET A 85 -7.19 4.99 -1.69
CA MET A 85 -6.92 5.71 -0.44
C MET A 85 -6.56 4.71 0.65
N GLY A 86 -5.35 4.82 1.22
CA GLY A 86 -4.81 3.87 2.19
C GLY A 86 -4.27 2.55 1.59
N LEU A 87 -4.45 2.30 0.29
CA LEU A 87 -3.97 1.08 -0.38
C LEU A 87 -2.75 1.40 -1.27
N LYS A 88 -1.56 1.08 -0.75
CA LYS A 88 -0.32 1.14 -1.54
C LYS A 88 -0.30 -0.03 -2.55
N PRO A 89 -0.03 0.21 -3.85
CA PRO A 89 0.17 -0.85 -4.83
C PRO A 89 1.36 -1.76 -4.53
N ASN A 90 1.38 -2.93 -5.17
CA ASN A 90 2.54 -3.82 -5.20
C ASN A 90 3.74 -3.07 -5.83
N ASP A 91 4.95 -3.26 -5.29
CA ASP A 91 6.19 -2.66 -5.81
C ASP A 91 6.57 -3.18 -7.22
N LEU A 92 5.99 -4.29 -7.69
CA LEU A 92 6.05 -4.72 -9.10
C LEU A 92 5.15 -3.88 -10.03
N GLN A 93 4.12 -3.23 -9.50
CA GLN A 93 3.25 -2.31 -10.24
C GLN A 93 3.82 -0.88 -10.18
N ALA A 94 5.11 -0.74 -10.49
CA ALA A 94 5.84 0.52 -10.40
C ALA A 94 6.96 0.59 -11.44
N ALA A 95 7.29 1.82 -11.85
CA ALA A 95 8.32 2.11 -12.83
C ALA A 95 9.50 2.84 -12.16
N TRP A 96 10.72 2.65 -12.67
CA TRP A 96 11.82 3.57 -12.36
C TRP A 96 11.58 4.91 -13.07
N ALA A 97 11.50 6.00 -12.29
CA ALA A 97 11.20 7.34 -12.78
C ALA A 97 12.12 8.38 -12.15
N CYS A 98 12.77 9.22 -12.97
CA CYS A 98 13.43 10.43 -12.48
C CYS A 98 12.39 11.42 -11.92
N ALA A 99 12.83 12.40 -11.13
CA ALA A 99 11.93 13.36 -10.47
C ALA A 99 10.90 14.02 -11.41
N TYR A 100 11.33 14.44 -12.61
CA TYR A 100 10.45 15.03 -13.62
C TYR A 100 9.31 14.09 -14.05
N CYS A 101 9.63 12.81 -14.32
CA CYS A 101 8.61 11.85 -14.73
C CYS A 101 7.74 11.39 -13.54
N HIS A 102 8.32 11.30 -12.34
CA HIS A 102 7.56 11.04 -11.11
C HIS A 102 6.50 12.11 -10.86
N ASP A 103 6.87 13.40 -10.93
CA ASP A 103 5.98 14.50 -10.57
C ASP A 103 4.88 14.76 -11.61
N ILE A 104 5.11 14.42 -12.88
CA ILE A 104 4.04 14.36 -13.89
C ILE A 104 3.10 13.16 -13.64
N ALA A 105 3.64 11.98 -13.34
CA ALA A 105 2.85 10.77 -13.10
C ALA A 105 1.97 10.88 -11.83
N ASP A 106 2.46 11.55 -10.79
CA ASP A 106 1.71 11.82 -9.56
C ASP A 106 0.80 13.07 -9.66
N GLY A 107 0.84 13.79 -10.79
CA GLY A 107 -0.02 14.95 -11.06
C GLY A 107 0.38 16.25 -10.35
N ARG A 108 1.62 16.34 -9.86
CA ARG A 108 2.18 17.54 -9.18
C ARG A 108 2.64 18.59 -10.18
N LEU A 109 3.27 18.13 -11.27
CA LEU A 109 3.68 18.95 -12.39
C LEU A 109 2.66 18.80 -13.53
N ARG A 110 2.28 19.90 -14.19
CA ARG A 110 1.54 19.80 -15.46
C ARG A 110 2.43 19.10 -16.50
N ALA A 111 1.89 18.08 -17.16
CA ALA A 111 2.54 17.46 -18.29
C ALA A 111 2.81 18.47 -19.42
N PRO A 112 3.79 18.20 -20.30
CA PRO A 112 3.94 18.91 -21.56
C PRO A 112 2.60 19.02 -22.30
N ALA A 113 2.33 20.17 -22.92
CA ALA A 113 1.06 20.43 -23.62
C ALA A 113 0.77 19.47 -24.80
N VAL A 114 1.76 18.67 -25.19
CA VAL A 114 1.67 17.62 -26.22
C VAL A 114 1.18 16.26 -25.70
N LEU A 115 1.01 16.07 -24.38
CA LEU A 115 0.54 14.80 -23.81
C LEU A 115 -0.87 14.91 -23.20
N SER A 116 -1.78 14.05 -23.66
CA SER A 116 -3.05 13.77 -23.00
C SER A 116 -2.86 12.97 -21.70
N ARG A 117 -3.92 12.93 -20.88
CA ARG A 117 -3.93 12.11 -19.65
C ARG A 117 -3.81 10.60 -19.93
N GLU A 118 -4.19 10.16 -21.12
CA GLU A 118 -4.17 8.74 -21.49
C GLU A 118 -2.77 8.32 -21.94
N GLU A 119 -2.09 9.16 -22.73
CA GLU A 119 -0.67 8.96 -23.06
C GLU A 119 0.22 8.95 -21.82
N ILE A 120 0.00 9.87 -20.85
CA ILE A 120 0.72 9.86 -19.56
C ILE A 120 0.61 8.48 -18.88
N ARG A 121 -0.59 7.88 -18.87
CA ARG A 121 -0.81 6.55 -18.27
C ARG A 121 -0.20 5.43 -19.11
N LEU A 122 -0.19 5.55 -20.44
CA LEU A 122 0.46 4.61 -21.36
C LEU A 122 1.98 4.59 -21.14
N PHE A 123 2.65 5.74 -21.23
CA PHE A 123 4.09 5.88 -20.97
C PHE A 123 4.48 5.38 -19.57
N HIS A 124 3.66 5.64 -18.54
CA HIS A 124 3.91 5.08 -17.19
C HIS A 124 3.75 3.55 -17.18
N ALA A 125 2.71 3.00 -17.80
CA ALA A 125 2.50 1.55 -17.89
C ALA A 125 3.62 0.83 -18.66
N GLU A 126 4.06 1.38 -19.80
CA GLU A 126 5.25 0.89 -20.51
C GLU A 126 6.51 0.96 -19.62
N GLY A 127 6.65 2.05 -18.86
CA GLY A 127 7.72 2.20 -17.87
C GLY A 127 7.71 1.12 -16.80
N VAL A 128 6.53 0.64 -16.37
CA VAL A 128 6.40 -0.53 -15.48
C VAL A 128 6.90 -1.79 -16.18
N MET A 129 6.47 -2.06 -17.42
CA MET A 129 6.89 -3.25 -18.18
C MET A 129 8.42 -3.28 -18.39
N ARG A 130 9.02 -2.16 -18.81
CA ARG A 130 10.48 -1.98 -18.94
C ARG A 130 11.21 -2.20 -17.60
N THR A 131 10.63 -1.76 -16.49
CA THR A 131 11.20 -1.94 -15.15
C THR A 131 11.11 -3.41 -14.70
N GLN A 132 10.00 -4.11 -14.98
CA GLN A 132 9.84 -5.53 -14.69
C GLN A 132 10.83 -6.39 -15.48
N ASP A 133 10.94 -6.15 -16.79
CA ASP A 133 11.93 -6.80 -17.67
C ASP A 133 13.38 -6.57 -17.18
N ALA A 134 13.75 -5.34 -16.81
CA ALA A 134 15.06 -5.07 -16.22
C ALA A 134 15.29 -5.82 -14.90
N LEU A 135 14.29 -5.88 -14.02
CA LEU A 135 14.37 -6.61 -12.75
C LEU A 135 14.48 -8.14 -12.94
N ILE A 136 13.87 -8.69 -13.98
CA ILE A 136 13.97 -10.11 -14.36
C ILE A 136 15.38 -10.41 -14.90
N ARG A 137 15.90 -9.59 -15.83
CA ARG A 137 17.27 -9.72 -16.36
C ARG A 137 18.35 -9.65 -15.27
N GLU A 138 18.11 -8.88 -14.22
CA GLU A 138 18.99 -8.77 -13.05
C GLU A 138 18.77 -9.86 -11.97
N GLY A 139 17.88 -10.84 -12.22
CA GLY A 139 17.57 -11.91 -11.26
C GLY A 139 16.94 -11.43 -9.95
N LYS A 140 16.42 -10.20 -9.89
CA LYS A 140 15.79 -9.59 -8.70
C LYS A 140 14.35 -10.06 -8.52
N VAL A 141 13.73 -10.55 -9.60
CA VAL A 141 12.35 -11.04 -9.70
C VAL A 141 12.38 -12.28 -10.59
N SER A 142 11.70 -13.35 -10.20
CA SER A 142 11.43 -14.47 -11.11
C SER A 142 10.24 -14.12 -12.01
N PRO A 143 10.27 -14.45 -13.31
CA PRO A 143 9.03 -14.67 -14.05
C PRO A 143 8.25 -15.87 -13.48
#